data_AF-A0A7W0SFT1-F1
#
_entry.id   AF-A0A7W0SFT1-F1
#
_cell.length_a   1.000
_cell.length_b   1.000
_cell.length_c   1.000
_cell.angle_alpha   90.00
_cell.angle_beta   90.00
_cell.angle_gamma   90.00
#
_symmetry.space_group_name_H-M   'P 1'
#
loop_
_entity.id
_entity.type
_entity.pdbx_description
1 polymer ?
#
loop_
_entity_poly.entity_id
_entity_poly.type
_entity_poly.pdbx_seq_one_letter_code
_entity_poly.pdbx_strand_id
1 'polypeptide(L)' 'MVTAIDRSQLLRLMEFEDAQVVDVLPGREYEKAHLPDAISIPLREFTAESVSILSREKPVVVYCHDGL' A
#
# COMPACT_ATOMS: atom_id res chain seq x y z
N MET A 1 -3.83 -7.24 13.53
CA MET A 1 -2.50 -7.86 13.59
C MET A 1 -1.88 -7.67 12.22
N VAL A 2 -0.66 -7.14 12.13
CA VAL A 2 0.01 -6.93 10.84
C VAL A 2 0.62 -8.26 10.42
N THR A 3 0.43 -8.65 9.17
CA THR A 3 0.96 -9.89 8.60
C THR A 3 1.93 -9.53 7.49
N ALA A 4 3.18 -9.98 7.61
CA ALA A 4 4.14 -9.89 6.51
C ALA A 4 3.71 -10.85 5.39
N ILE A 5 3.75 -10.37 4.15
CA ILE A 5 3.41 -11.16 2.97
C ILE A 5 4.50 -11.05 1.92
N ASP A 6 4.61 -12.08 1.07
CA ASP A 6 5.50 -12.07 -0.09
C ASP A 6 4.81 -11.55 -1.36
N ARG A 7 5.60 -11.45 -2.44
CA ARG A 7 5.13 -11.01 -3.76
C ARG A 7 4.00 -11.89 -4.31
N SER A 8 4.04 -13.21 -4.09
CA SER A 8 3.03 -14.12 -4.61
C SER A 8 1.69 -13.94 -3.89
N GLN A 9 1.74 -13.67 -2.59
CA GLN A 9 0.57 -13.32 -1.80
C GLN A 9 0.00 -11.96 -2.22
N LEU A 10 0.85 -10.94 -2.43
CA LEU A 10 0.41 -9.65 -2.94
C LEU A 10 -0.35 -9.79 -4.27
N LEU A 11 0.20 -10.52 -5.23
CA LEU A 11 -0.46 -10.70 -6.53
C LEU A 11 -1.83 -11.39 -6.39
N ARG A 12 -1.95 -12.40 -5.53
CA ARG A 12 -3.24 -13.04 -5.24
C ARG A 12 -4.25 -12.08 -4.63
N LEU A 13 -3.82 -11.26 -3.68
CA LEU A 13 -4.68 -10.27 -3.03
C LEU A 13 -5.18 -9.21 -4.03
N MET A 14 -4.31 -8.77 -4.94
CA MET A 14 -4.67 -7.83 -6.00
C MET A 14 -5.66 -8.46 -7.00
N GLU A 15 -5.47 -9.73 -7.36
CA GLU A 15 -6.28 -10.40 -8.38
C GLU A 15 -7.66 -10.84 -7.85
N PHE A 16 -7.74 -11.34 -6.62
CA PHE A 16 -8.93 -12.03 -6.11
C PHE A 16 -9.66 -11.30 -4.98
N GLU A 17 -9.00 -10.37 -4.30
CA GLU A 17 -9.54 -9.75 -3.08
C GLU A 17 -9.62 -8.22 -3.15
N ASP A 18 -9.40 -7.63 -4.33
CA ASP A 18 -9.49 -6.18 -4.58
C ASP A 18 -8.67 -5.37 -3.56
N ALA A 19 -7.46 -5.85 -3.27
CA ALA A 19 -6.61 -5.27 -2.25
C ALA A 19 -6.15 -3.86 -2.61
N GLN A 20 -6.20 -2.96 -1.62
CA GLN A 20 -5.70 -1.61 -1.71
C GLN A 20 -4.20 -1.62 -1.42
N VAL A 21 -3.40 -1.46 -2.47
CA VAL A 21 -1.94 -1.37 -2.34
C VAL A 21 -1.57 0.08 -2.02
N VAL A 22 -0.82 0.29 -0.94
CA VAL A 22 -0.43 1.62 -0.45
C VAL A 22 1.08 1.75 -0.49
N ASP A 23 1.56 2.71 -1.26
CA ASP A 23 2.96 3.12 -1.30
C ASP A 23 3.19 4.19 -0.22
N VAL A 24 4.11 3.93 0.70
CA VAL A 24 4.47 4.88 1.77
C VAL A 24 5.80 5.60 1.53
N LEU A 25 6.40 5.44 0.36
CA LEU A 25 7.60 6.16 -0.04
C LEU A 25 7.33 7.66 -0.22
N PRO A 26 8.37 8.51 -0.21
CA PRO A 26 8.23 9.91 -0.56
C PRO A 26 7.58 10.07 -1.94
N GLY A 27 6.67 11.05 -2.12
CA GLY A 27 5.93 11.23 -3.38
C GLY A 27 6.80 11.30 -4.64
N ARG A 28 7.99 11.90 -4.55
CA ARG A 28 8.99 11.93 -5.65
C ARG A 28 9.48 10.54 -6.10
N GLU A 29 9.35 9.52 -5.28
CA GLU A 29 9.76 8.14 -5.57
C GLU A 29 8.61 7.37 -6.17
N TYR A 30 7.40 7.52 -5.61
CA TYR A 30 6.16 7.08 -6.22
C TYR A 30 6.04 7.58 -7.67
N GLU A 31 6.26 8.87 -7.92
CA GLU A 31 6.22 9.46 -9.28
C GLU A 31 7.24 8.84 -10.25
N LYS A 32 8.39 8.37 -9.76
CA LYS A 32 9.41 7.72 -10.59
C LYS A 32 8.99 6.31 -10.98
N ALA A 33 8.48 5.54 -10.02
CA ALA A 33 7.96 4.19 -10.20
C ALA A 33 7.15 3.77 -8.98
N HIS A 34 6.01 3.15 -9.22
CA HIS A 34 5.15 2.56 -8.19
C HIS A 34 4.48 1.31 -8.76
N LEU A 35 3.95 0.47 -7.88
CA LEU A 35 3.11 -0.65 -8.32
C LEU A 35 1.85 -0.14 -9.01
N PRO A 36 1.33 -0.82 -10.05
CA PRO A 36 0.08 -0.44 -10.71
C PRO A 36 -1.04 -0.26 -9.69
N ASP A 37 -1.82 0.81 -9.87
CA ASP A 37 -2.98 1.17 -9.05
C ASP A 37 -2.68 1.40 -7.55
N ALA A 38 -1.40 1.52 -7.18
CA ALA A 38 -1.03 1.85 -5.81
C ALA A 38 -1.52 3.24 -5.41
N ILE A 39 -1.90 3.39 -4.16
CA ILE A 39 -2.31 4.65 -3.55
C ILE A 39 -1.09 5.23 -2.83
N SER A 40 -0.67 6.43 -3.24
CA SER A 40 0.43 7.15 -2.58
C SER A 40 -0.03 7.78 -1.27
N ILE A 41 0.46 7.28 -0.13
CA ILE A 41 0.30 7.89 1.19
C ILE A 41 1.68 7.94 1.86
N PRO A 42 2.50 8.97 1.60
CA PRO A 42 3.86 9.04 2.13
C PRO A 42 3.89 8.86 3.66
N LEU A 43 4.85 8.09 4.17
CA LEU A 43 4.92 7.74 5.60
C LEU A 43 4.91 8.96 6.53
N ARG A 44 5.50 10.08 6.09
CA ARG A 44 5.52 11.35 6.84
C ARG A 44 4.15 12.04 6.95
N GLU A 45 3.22 11.66 6.09
CA GLU A 45 1.86 12.20 5.99
C GLU A 45 0.82 11.16 6.44
N PHE A 46 1.26 10.03 7.01
CA PHE A 46 0.41 8.91 7.41
C PHE A 46 -0.38 9.25 8.67
N THR A 47 -1.59 9.76 8.48
CA THR A 47 -2.50 10.28 9.52
C THR A 47 -3.87 9.64 9.34
N ALA A 48 -4.75 9.77 10.35
CA ALA A 48 -6.12 9.28 10.25
C ALA A 48 -6.91 9.90 9.09
N GLU A 49 -6.59 11.16 8.74
CA GLU A 49 -7.20 11.86 7.62
C GLU A 49 -6.68 11.31 6.28
N SER A 50 -5.36 11.15 6.12
CA SER A 50 -4.80 10.67 4.85
C SER A 50 -5.20 9.23 4.52
N VAL A 51 -5.37 8.37 5.53
CA VAL A 51 -5.85 6.99 5.33
C VAL A 51 -7.38 6.87 5.23
N SER A 52 -8.13 7.97 5.38
CA SER A 52 -9.60 7.94 5.33
C SER A 52 -10.16 7.54 3.95
N ILE A 53 -9.34 7.66 2.90
CA ILE A 53 -9.65 7.22 1.54
C ILE A 53 -9.70 5.68 1.42
N LEU A 54 -9.10 4.95 2.36
CA LEU A 54 -9.02 3.50 2.32
C LEU A 54 -10.33 2.88 2.81
N SER A 55 -10.91 1.98 2.02
CA SER A 55 -12.05 1.17 2.46
C SER A 55 -11.60 0.21 3.56
N ARG A 56 -12.39 0.14 4.64
CA ARG A 56 -12.20 -0.83 5.73
C ARG A 56 -12.70 -2.24 5.40
N GLU A 57 -13.40 -2.39 4.29
CA GLU A 57 -13.96 -3.68 3.84
C GLU A 57 -13.00 -4.47 2.95
N LYS A 58 -11.93 -3.82 2.45
CA LYS A 58 -10.94 -4.42 1.56
C LYS A 58 -9.61 -4.64 2.28
N PRO A 59 -8.83 -5.65 1.91
CA PRO A 59 -7.45 -5.78 2.38
C PRO A 59 -6.64 -4.52 2.07
N VAL A 60 -5.78 -4.10 3.00
CA VAL A 60 -4.83 -3.01 2.79
C VAL A 60 -3.42 -3.61 2.86
N VAL A 61 -2.65 -3.45 1.79
CA VAL A 61 -1.26 -3.88 1.73
C VAL A 61 -0.37 -2.66 1.64
N VAL A 62 0.46 -2.45 2.66
CA VAL A 62 1.45 -1.37 2.67
C VAL A 62 2.79 -1.91 2.19
N TYR A 63 3.49 -1.17 1.33
CA TYR A 63 4.87 -1.50 0.94
C TYR A 63 5.80 -0.29 1.05
N CYS A 64 7.08 -0.58 1.30
CA CYS A 64 8.19 0.38 1.32
C CYS A 64 9.40 -0.28 0.63
N HIS A 65 10.54 0.43 0.54
CA HIS A 65 11.80 -0.15 0.06
C HIS A 65 12.37 -1.18 1.04
N ASP A 66 12.05 -1.02 2.31
CA ASP A 66 12.52 -1.81 3.44
C ASP A 66 11.34 -2.32 4.28
N GLY A 67 11.55 -3.49 4.90
CA GLY A 67 10.55 -4.14 5.76
C GLY A 67 10.94 -4.16 7.24
N LEU A 68 11.85 -3.27 7.66
CA LEU A 68 12.37 -3.18 9.03
C LEU A 68 11.47 -2.34 9.94
#